data_AF-A0A267T4M5-F1
#
_entry.id   AF-A0A267T4M5-F1
#
_cell.length_a   1.000
_cell.length_b   1.000
_cell.length_c   1.000
_cell.angle_alpha   90.00
_cell.angle_beta   90.00
_cell.angle_gamma   90.00
#
_symmetry.space_group_name_H-M   'P 1'
#
loop_
_entity.id
_entity.type
_entity.pdbx_description
1 polymer ?
#
loop_
_entity_poly.entity_id
_entity_poly.type
_entity_poly.pdbx_seq_one_letter_code
_entity_poly.pdbx_strand_id
1 'polypeptide(L)'
;MNTAQRQTQINDVLANQKITKNVQIRQLLSLELSFLEVAQLTNSSISLVKKIFLKYWPEKADLIKFSIKDFDVKFIFRIEGFGVNKDEIYKSLIDAGLSVNKPSNLAQELTFWNVIDNKSIVEYKSFEVKSPIIKGIEGLNQIKIVLDCLKKLRMKTNDYCSIHIHFLTAFTDPNHLHNAVINYIRYENVIDKFHKPCRRLDENPYCKSLISYENALLQIGNDTQKLSIVGPNQNHKLNFPNKIHLGTICFSHQNSTTNYTHVENWIVFLDNLFQFSKFEQVNTISANIKSFEKFVKPSVLKYFQKLIKK
;
A
#
# COMPACT_ATOMS: atom_id res chain seq x y z
N MET A 1 19.72 4.55 20.04
CA MET A 1 20.93 3.73 19.85
C MET A 1 21.50 4.02 18.47
N ASN A 2 22.83 4.19 18.32
CA ASN A 2 23.41 4.36 16.98
C ASN A 2 23.41 3.02 16.22
N THR A 3 23.41 3.07 14.88
CA THR A 3 23.24 1.88 14.02
C THR A 3 24.34 0.83 14.24
N ALA A 4 25.57 1.25 14.54
CA ALA A 4 26.71 0.35 14.76
C ALA A 4 26.58 -0.45 16.06
N GLN A 5 26.19 0.20 17.16
CA GLN A 5 25.97 -0.44 18.47
C GLN A 5 24.83 -1.47 18.40
N ARG A 6 23.76 -1.15 17.66
CA ARG A 6 22.64 -2.09 17.44
C ARG A 6 23.10 -3.35 16.71
N GLN A 7 23.93 -3.20 15.68
CA GLN A 7 24.42 -4.32 14.89
C GLN A 7 25.33 -5.25 15.71
N THR A 8 26.19 -4.69 16.56
CA THR A 8 27.01 -5.47 17.50
C THR A 8 26.14 -6.32 18.42
N GLN A 9 25.12 -5.71 19.04
CA GLN A 9 24.21 -6.43 19.94
C GLN A 9 23.42 -7.54 19.23
N ILE A 10 23.00 -7.32 17.98
CA ILE A 10 22.36 -8.38 17.17
C ILE A 10 23.32 -9.55 17.00
N ASN A 11 24.57 -9.28 16.60
CA ASN A 11 25.57 -10.32 16.35
C ASN A 11 25.89 -11.10 17.64
N ASP A 12 26.01 -10.43 18.78
CA ASP A 12 26.27 -11.05 20.08
C ASP A 12 25.14 -12.02 20.48
N VAL A 13 23.89 -11.62 20.29
CA VAL A 13 22.72 -12.47 20.55
C VAL A 13 22.68 -13.67 19.61
N LEU A 14 23.12 -13.52 18.35
CA LEU A 14 23.15 -14.60 17.37
C LEU A 14 24.29 -15.60 17.60
N ALA A 15 25.44 -15.12 18.05
CA ALA A 15 26.62 -15.96 18.30
C ALA A 15 26.53 -16.76 19.61
N ASN A 16 25.62 -16.40 20.52
CA ASN A 16 25.53 -17.03 21.83
C ASN A 16 24.86 -18.41 21.77
N GLN A 17 25.67 -19.47 21.68
CA GLN A 17 25.19 -20.86 21.64
C GLN A 17 24.66 -21.39 22.99
N LYS A 18 24.84 -20.65 24.10
CA LYS A 18 24.40 -21.09 25.43
C LYS A 18 22.93 -20.79 25.73
N ILE A 19 22.26 -19.99 24.89
CA ILE A 19 20.87 -19.60 25.09
C ILE A 19 19.93 -20.38 24.18
N THR A 20 18.71 -20.62 24.66
CA THR A 20 17.68 -21.27 23.85
C THR A 20 17.15 -20.32 22.77
N LYS A 21 16.60 -20.90 21.69
CA LYS A 21 15.99 -20.16 20.59
C LYS A 21 14.91 -19.16 21.06
N ASN A 22 14.12 -19.51 22.08
CA ASN A 22 13.10 -18.62 22.64
C ASN A 22 13.72 -17.40 23.35
N VAL A 23 14.83 -17.60 24.07
CA VAL A 23 15.56 -16.52 24.73
C VAL A 23 16.22 -15.61 23.70
N GLN A 24 16.77 -16.19 22.63
CA GLN A 24 17.36 -15.48 21.50
C GLN A 24 16.32 -14.59 20.80
N ILE A 25 15.15 -15.15 20.46
CA ILE A 25 14.02 -14.40 19.88
C ILE A 25 13.62 -13.23 20.79
N ARG A 26 13.48 -13.47 22.10
CA ARG A 26 13.12 -12.41 23.06
C ARG A 26 14.16 -11.28 23.08
N GLN A 27 15.45 -11.62 23.10
CA GLN A 27 16.52 -10.63 23.13
C GLN A 27 16.54 -9.80 21.84
N LEU A 28 16.39 -10.42 20.67
CA LEU A 28 16.31 -9.68 19.41
C LEU A 28 15.07 -8.76 19.35
N LEU A 29 13.92 -9.18 19.88
CA LEU A 29 12.73 -8.33 19.98
C LEU A 29 12.94 -7.13 20.91
N SER A 30 13.73 -7.29 21.98
CA SER A 30 14.06 -6.19 22.90
C SER A 30 14.95 -5.12 22.28
N LEU A 31 15.66 -5.45 21.19
CA LEU A 31 16.44 -4.52 20.38
C LEU A 31 15.57 -3.78 19.34
N GLU A 32 14.24 -3.88 19.45
CA GLU A 32 13.23 -3.25 18.58
C GLU A 32 13.28 -3.73 17.11
N LEU A 33 13.79 -4.95 16.85
CA LEU A 33 13.71 -5.56 15.52
C LEU A 33 12.26 -5.93 15.19
N SER A 34 11.92 -5.88 13.90
CA SER A 34 10.63 -6.34 13.41
C SER A 34 10.49 -7.86 13.54
N PHE A 35 9.25 -8.35 13.60
CA PHE A 35 8.98 -9.79 13.68
C PHE A 35 9.58 -10.58 12.50
N LEU A 36 9.66 -9.95 11.32
CA LEU A 36 10.25 -10.57 10.13
C LEU A 36 11.76 -10.69 10.26
N GLU A 37 12.46 -9.63 10.67
CA GLU A 37 13.91 -9.67 10.88
C GLU A 37 14.27 -10.74 11.92
N VAL A 38 13.53 -10.81 13.04
CA VAL A 38 13.76 -11.83 14.07
C VAL A 38 13.48 -13.25 13.55
N ALA A 39 12.44 -13.43 12.74
CA ALA A 39 12.12 -14.71 12.11
C ALA A 39 13.24 -15.18 11.16
N GLN A 40 13.78 -14.28 10.34
CA GLN A 40 14.89 -14.56 9.42
C GLN A 40 16.18 -14.86 10.17
N LEU A 41 16.56 -14.02 11.12
CA LEU A 41 17.81 -14.17 11.88
C LEU A 41 17.85 -15.44 12.74
N THR A 42 16.69 -15.91 13.21
CA THR A 42 16.61 -17.12 14.03
C THR A 42 16.16 -18.36 13.25
N ASN A 43 15.93 -18.25 11.94
CA ASN A 43 15.31 -19.31 11.13
C ASN A 43 14.05 -19.89 11.81
N SER A 44 13.10 -19.02 12.15
CA SER A 44 11.87 -19.35 12.88
C SER A 44 10.63 -18.86 12.13
N SER A 45 9.46 -19.41 12.43
CA SER A 45 8.21 -18.88 11.89
C SER A 45 7.83 -17.57 12.58
N ILE A 46 7.25 -16.63 11.81
CA ILE A 46 6.70 -15.37 12.34
C ILE A 46 5.66 -15.65 13.43
N SER A 47 4.85 -16.71 13.30
CA SER A 47 3.86 -17.13 14.29
C SER A 47 4.50 -17.48 15.64
N LEU A 48 5.66 -18.15 15.64
CA LEU A 48 6.41 -18.45 16.86
C LEU A 48 6.95 -17.16 17.50
N VAL A 49 7.52 -16.26 16.70
CA VAL A 49 8.04 -14.97 17.16
C VAL A 49 6.92 -14.13 17.81
N LYS A 50 5.74 -14.05 17.18
CA LYS A 50 4.56 -13.38 17.75
C LYS A 50 4.09 -14.03 19.05
N LYS A 51 4.05 -15.35 19.12
CA LYS A 51 3.70 -16.09 20.35
C LYS A 51 4.65 -15.75 21.50
N ILE A 52 5.96 -15.71 21.22
CA ILE A 52 6.97 -15.35 22.23
C ILE A 52 6.81 -13.88 22.63
N PHE A 53 6.60 -12.96 21.69
CA PHE A 53 6.35 -11.56 22.01
C PHE A 53 5.13 -11.39 22.93
N LEU A 54 4.00 -12.01 22.59
CA LEU A 54 2.77 -11.95 23.42
C LEU A 54 3.00 -12.49 24.83
N LYS A 55 3.87 -13.50 24.97
CA LYS A 55 4.20 -14.09 26.27
C LYS A 55 4.96 -13.11 27.17
N TYR A 56 5.85 -12.28 26.60
CA TYR A 56 6.73 -11.38 27.36
C TYR A 56 6.26 -9.93 27.41
N TRP A 57 5.41 -9.52 26.47
CA TRP A 57 4.78 -8.20 26.41
C TRP A 57 3.26 -8.33 26.19
N PRO A 58 2.51 -8.95 27.13
CA PRO A 58 1.06 -9.12 26.99
C PRO A 58 0.30 -7.78 26.94
N GLU A 59 0.84 -6.72 27.54
CA GLU A 59 0.31 -5.35 27.46
C GLU A 59 0.40 -4.77 26.04
N LYS A 60 1.29 -5.34 25.21
CA LYS A 60 1.43 -5.03 23.78
C LYS A 60 0.64 -6.00 22.91
N ALA A 61 -0.27 -6.80 23.48
CA ALA A 61 -1.10 -7.72 22.72
C ALA A 61 -1.94 -7.02 21.66
N ASP A 62 -2.36 -5.78 21.90
CA ASP A 62 -3.08 -4.98 20.90
C ASP A 62 -2.19 -4.62 19.69
N LEU A 63 -0.88 -4.45 19.88
CA LEU A 63 0.07 -4.32 18.77
C LEU A 63 0.17 -5.60 17.93
N ILE A 64 -0.12 -6.78 18.53
CA ILE A 64 -0.13 -8.08 17.83
C ILE A 64 -1.48 -8.43 17.24
N LYS A 65 -2.60 -8.09 17.88
CA LYS A 65 -3.92 -8.12 17.26
C LYS A 65 -3.98 -7.29 15.98
N PHE A 66 -3.13 -6.26 15.90
CA PHE A 66 -2.90 -5.42 14.72
C PHE A 66 -1.66 -5.81 13.88
N SER A 67 -0.91 -6.83 14.30
CA SER A 67 0.37 -7.20 13.70
C SER A 67 0.17 -8.18 12.57
N ILE A 68 0.31 -7.69 11.34
CA ILE A 68 0.84 -8.41 10.17
C ILE A 68 0.17 -9.79 9.96
N LYS A 69 -1.09 -9.92 10.39
CA LYS A 69 -2.02 -10.95 9.91
C LYS A 69 -3.03 -10.31 8.95
N ASP A 70 -3.12 -8.98 8.92
CA ASP A 70 -4.16 -8.26 8.18
C ASP A 70 -3.69 -7.64 6.86
N PHE A 71 -2.38 -7.44 6.66
CA PHE A 71 -1.84 -7.00 5.36
C PHE A 71 -1.69 -8.20 4.43
N ASP A 72 -2.82 -8.76 4.02
CA ASP A 72 -2.91 -9.95 3.15
C ASP A 72 -3.70 -9.65 1.86
N VAL A 73 -4.04 -8.38 1.62
CA VAL A 73 -4.74 -7.98 0.39
C VAL A 73 -3.87 -8.31 -0.82
N LYS A 74 -4.52 -8.88 -1.85
CA LYS A 74 -3.94 -9.02 -3.18
C LYS A 74 -4.20 -7.74 -3.93
N PHE A 75 -3.16 -7.17 -4.53
CA PHE A 75 -3.26 -5.91 -5.22
C PHE A 75 -2.33 -5.81 -6.42
N ILE A 76 -2.64 -4.85 -7.30
CA ILE A 76 -1.77 -4.44 -8.39
C ILE A 76 -1.28 -3.02 -8.08
N PHE A 77 0.02 -2.82 -8.14
CA PHE A 77 0.69 -1.54 -8.00
C PHE A 77 1.03 -1.00 -9.39
N ARG A 78 0.74 0.29 -9.61
CA ARG A 78 1.19 1.02 -10.80
C ARG A 78 1.85 2.32 -10.39
N ILE A 79 2.93 2.70 -11.06
CA ILE A 79 3.57 4.00 -10.90
C ILE A 79 3.87 4.61 -12.26
N GLU A 80 3.50 5.87 -12.40
CA GLU A 80 3.71 6.65 -13.62
C GLU A 80 4.92 7.58 -13.48
N GLY A 81 5.64 7.81 -14.56
CA GLY A 81 6.77 8.72 -14.60
C GLY A 81 7.22 9.04 -16.00
N PHE A 82 8.27 9.85 -16.13
CA PHE A 82 8.86 10.20 -17.43
C PHE A 82 10.37 10.40 -17.36
N GLY A 83 10.99 10.58 -18.53
CA GLY A 83 12.39 10.95 -18.67
C GLY A 83 13.40 9.79 -18.62
N VAL A 84 12.93 8.53 -18.60
CA VAL A 84 13.77 7.32 -18.57
C VAL A 84 13.37 6.40 -19.71
N ASN A 85 14.34 5.79 -20.39
CA ASN A 85 14.01 4.83 -21.45
C ASN A 85 13.42 3.54 -20.84
N LYS A 86 12.28 3.06 -21.35
CA LYS A 86 11.66 1.82 -20.87
C LYS A 86 12.61 0.63 -20.90
N ASP A 87 13.47 0.51 -21.91
CA ASP A 87 14.43 -0.60 -21.99
C ASP A 87 15.48 -0.54 -20.86
N GLU A 88 15.85 0.66 -20.39
CA GLU A 88 16.70 0.83 -19.21
C GLU A 88 15.96 0.42 -17.93
N ILE A 89 14.66 0.73 -17.83
CA ILE A 89 13.82 0.28 -16.72
C ILE A 89 13.72 -1.24 -16.73
N TYR A 90 13.39 -1.87 -17.86
CA TYR A 90 13.34 -3.33 -18.02
C TYR A 90 14.64 -3.97 -17.55
N LYS A 91 15.78 -3.49 -18.05
CA LYS A 91 17.09 -4.00 -17.67
C LYS A 91 17.35 -3.85 -16.17
N SER A 92 17.10 -2.66 -15.60
CA SER A 92 17.34 -2.42 -14.18
C SER A 92 16.46 -3.30 -13.28
N LEU A 93 15.22 -3.60 -13.67
CA LEU A 93 14.33 -4.46 -12.91
C LEU A 93 14.77 -5.94 -12.99
N ILE A 94 15.22 -6.40 -14.17
CA ILE A 94 15.78 -7.75 -14.37
C ILE A 94 17.06 -7.93 -13.56
N ASP A 95 17.99 -6.96 -13.64
CA ASP A 95 19.26 -6.98 -12.90
C ASP A 95 19.03 -6.98 -11.37
N ALA A 96 17.89 -6.44 -10.92
CA ALA A 96 17.47 -6.46 -9.52
C ALA A 96 16.71 -7.74 -9.11
N GLY A 97 16.59 -8.72 -10.00
CA GLY A 97 16.00 -10.04 -9.73
C GLY A 97 14.47 -10.10 -9.83
N LEU A 98 13.82 -9.13 -10.46
CA LEU A 98 12.38 -9.20 -10.72
C LEU A 98 12.07 -9.94 -12.02
N SER A 99 10.96 -10.67 -12.02
CA SER A 99 10.41 -11.27 -13.23
C SER A 99 9.66 -10.22 -14.05
N VAL A 100 10.24 -9.82 -15.17
CA VAL A 100 9.73 -8.75 -16.04
C VAL A 100 9.47 -9.30 -17.44
N ASN A 101 8.40 -8.85 -18.10
CA ASN A 101 8.09 -9.27 -19.46
C ASN A 101 7.60 -8.09 -20.31
N LYS A 102 7.76 -8.18 -21.64
CA LYS A 102 7.06 -7.34 -22.61
C LYS A 102 5.77 -8.09 -22.99
N PRO A 103 4.61 -7.75 -22.40
CA PRO A 103 3.43 -8.57 -22.54
C PRO A 103 2.92 -8.55 -23.99
N SER A 104 2.64 -9.73 -24.54
CA SER A 104 2.00 -9.90 -25.87
C SER A 104 0.50 -10.15 -25.76
N ASN A 105 -0.01 -10.44 -24.55
CA ASN A 105 -1.42 -10.64 -24.23
C ASN A 105 -1.70 -10.34 -22.75
N LEU A 106 -2.99 -10.28 -22.39
CA LEU A 106 -3.43 -9.94 -21.05
C LEU A 106 -3.02 -10.93 -19.96
N ALA A 107 -2.98 -12.24 -20.24
CA ALA A 107 -2.58 -13.23 -19.24
C ALA A 107 -1.12 -13.01 -18.80
N GLN A 108 -0.25 -12.62 -19.73
CA GLN A 108 1.13 -12.22 -19.43
C GLN A 108 1.20 -10.91 -18.64
N GLU A 109 0.28 -9.95 -18.87
CA GLU A 109 0.26 -8.70 -18.11
C GLU A 109 0.05 -8.88 -16.59
N LEU A 110 -0.58 -9.98 -16.17
CA LEU A 110 -0.89 -10.24 -14.76
C LEU A 110 0.13 -11.12 -14.06
N THR A 111 1.07 -11.68 -14.82
CA THR A 111 2.05 -12.67 -14.33
C THR A 111 3.42 -12.04 -14.08
N PHE A 112 3.74 -10.97 -14.80
CA PHE A 112 5.05 -10.32 -14.75
C PHE A 112 4.94 -8.84 -14.43
N TRP A 113 6.03 -8.25 -13.96
CA TRP A 113 6.18 -6.80 -13.99
C TRP A 113 6.27 -6.33 -15.44
N ASN A 114 5.60 -5.24 -15.77
CA ASN A 114 5.57 -4.69 -17.13
C ASN A 114 5.87 -3.20 -17.11
N VAL A 115 6.51 -2.72 -18.17
CA VAL A 115 6.75 -1.29 -18.42
C VAL A 115 6.10 -0.91 -19.75
N ILE A 116 5.07 -0.06 -19.68
CA ILE A 116 4.27 0.36 -20.83
C ILE A 116 4.42 1.87 -21.08
N ASP A 117 4.09 2.31 -22.30
CA ASP A 117 3.99 3.75 -22.57
C ASP A 117 2.78 4.35 -21.85
N ASN A 118 2.97 5.51 -21.22
CA ASN A 118 1.85 6.21 -20.63
C ASN A 118 1.34 7.32 -21.57
N LYS A 119 0.27 7.00 -22.30
CA LYS A 119 -0.35 7.94 -23.25
C LYS A 119 -1.10 9.10 -22.59
N SER A 120 -1.35 9.03 -21.28
CA SER A 120 -2.02 10.08 -20.51
C SER A 120 -1.06 11.20 -20.07
N ILE A 121 0.25 11.00 -20.25
CA ILE A 121 1.30 11.93 -19.84
C ILE A 121 2.01 12.42 -21.10
N VAL A 122 2.02 13.74 -21.31
CA VAL A 122 2.53 14.39 -22.52
C VAL A 122 4.06 14.48 -22.56
N GLU A 123 4.71 14.34 -21.40
CA GLU A 123 6.15 14.44 -21.27
C GLU A 123 6.90 13.36 -22.06
N TYR A 124 8.07 13.74 -22.58
CA TYR A 124 8.93 12.83 -23.33
C TYR A 124 9.35 11.62 -22.51
N LYS A 125 9.30 10.43 -23.13
CA LYS A 125 9.56 9.13 -22.49
C LYS A 125 8.67 8.90 -21.26
N SER A 126 7.38 9.20 -21.37
CA SER A 126 6.40 8.83 -20.37
C SER A 126 6.21 7.32 -20.32
N PHE A 127 6.11 6.78 -19.12
CA PHE A 127 5.95 5.35 -18.89
C PHE A 127 5.07 5.08 -17.69
N GLU A 128 4.63 3.84 -17.60
CA GLU A 128 4.03 3.27 -16.40
C GLU A 128 4.66 1.91 -16.11
N VAL A 129 5.04 1.69 -14.86
CA VAL A 129 5.43 0.37 -14.36
C VAL A 129 4.25 -0.24 -13.64
N LYS A 130 3.82 -1.43 -14.07
CA LYS A 130 2.67 -2.18 -13.53
C LYS A 130 3.15 -3.51 -12.96
N SER A 131 2.70 -3.83 -11.75
CA SER A 131 3.00 -5.11 -11.10
C SER A 131 2.11 -6.24 -11.62
N PRO A 132 2.52 -7.50 -11.45
CA PRO A 132 1.57 -8.61 -11.40
C PRO A 132 0.68 -8.49 -10.15
N ILE A 133 -0.21 -9.46 -9.92
CA ILE A 133 -0.91 -9.54 -8.64
C ILE A 133 0.12 -9.87 -7.55
N ILE A 134 0.36 -8.90 -6.67
CA ILE A 134 1.26 -9.03 -5.52
C ILE A 134 0.45 -9.03 -4.23
N LYS A 135 1.07 -9.47 -3.14
CA LYS A 135 0.37 -9.69 -1.87
C LYS A 135 1.30 -9.39 -0.70
N GLY A 136 0.74 -8.78 0.34
CA GLY A 136 1.40 -8.71 1.64
C GLY A 136 2.79 -8.09 1.62
N ILE A 137 3.61 -8.49 2.59
CA ILE A 137 4.96 -7.96 2.76
C ILE A 137 5.88 -8.28 1.58
N GLU A 138 5.68 -9.45 0.95
CA GLU A 138 6.41 -9.84 -0.26
C GLU A 138 6.13 -8.87 -1.43
N GLY A 139 4.88 -8.41 -1.57
CA GLY A 139 4.51 -7.39 -2.54
C GLY A 139 5.15 -6.04 -2.25
N LEU A 140 5.18 -5.60 -0.99
CA LEU A 140 5.86 -4.38 -0.58
C LEU A 140 7.37 -4.44 -0.85
N ASN A 141 8.00 -5.60 -0.61
CA ASN A 141 9.42 -5.81 -0.92
C ASN A 141 9.70 -5.67 -2.43
N GLN A 142 8.83 -6.20 -3.29
CA GLN A 142 8.96 -6.01 -4.73
C GLN A 142 8.79 -4.54 -5.13
N ILE A 143 7.82 -3.83 -4.55
CA ILE A 143 7.64 -2.39 -4.77
C ILE A 143 8.89 -1.62 -4.36
N LYS A 144 9.51 -1.97 -3.23
CA LYS A 144 10.77 -1.37 -2.80
C LYS A 144 11.85 -1.49 -3.87
N ILE A 145 12.03 -2.68 -4.44
CA ILE A 145 13.00 -2.94 -5.51
C ILE A 145 12.71 -2.05 -6.72
N VAL A 146 11.44 -1.98 -7.14
CA VAL A 146 11.01 -1.14 -8.28
C VAL A 146 11.29 0.33 -8.03
N LEU A 147 10.90 0.86 -6.87
CA LEU A 147 11.12 2.28 -6.53
C LEU A 147 12.61 2.61 -6.42
N ASP A 148 13.43 1.69 -5.87
CA ASP A 148 14.88 1.86 -5.80
C ASP A 148 15.51 1.86 -7.20
N CYS A 149 15.04 1.03 -8.13
CA CYS A 149 15.46 1.05 -9.54
C CYS A 149 15.09 2.38 -10.22
N LEU A 150 13.82 2.81 -10.12
CA LEU A 150 13.35 4.06 -10.70
C LEU A 150 14.07 5.28 -10.12
N LYS A 151 14.40 5.26 -8.83
CA LYS A 151 15.19 6.30 -8.16
C LYS A 151 16.62 6.34 -8.71
N LYS A 152 17.28 5.18 -8.88
CA LYS A 152 18.63 5.09 -9.47
C LYS A 152 18.66 5.63 -10.90
N LEU A 153 17.62 5.33 -11.68
CA LEU A 153 17.44 5.81 -13.05
C LEU A 153 17.01 7.28 -13.13
N ARG A 154 16.82 7.97 -11.99
CA ARG A 154 16.43 9.38 -11.91
C ARG A 154 15.11 9.67 -12.64
N MET A 155 14.13 8.78 -12.47
CA MET A 155 12.76 9.01 -12.93
C MET A 155 12.27 10.40 -12.53
N LYS A 156 11.61 11.08 -13.46
CA LYS A 156 10.93 12.34 -13.21
C LYS A 156 9.43 12.12 -13.04
N THR A 157 8.80 13.03 -12.30
CA THR A 157 7.36 13.04 -12.01
C THR A 157 6.86 14.48 -12.05
N ASN A 158 5.60 14.67 -12.44
CA ASN A 158 4.87 15.94 -12.37
C ASN A 158 3.59 15.75 -11.53
N ASP A 159 2.71 16.75 -11.50
CA ASP A 159 1.46 16.70 -10.74
C ASP A 159 0.40 15.76 -11.35
N TYR A 160 0.60 15.34 -12.60
CA TYR A 160 -0.28 14.40 -13.30
C TYR A 160 0.14 12.94 -13.11
N CYS A 161 1.42 12.68 -12.82
CA CYS A 161 1.93 11.34 -12.50
C CYS A 161 1.34 10.82 -11.18
N SER A 162 0.78 9.63 -11.23
CA SER A 162 0.08 9.00 -10.11
C SER A 162 0.64 7.61 -9.77
N ILE A 163 0.48 7.23 -8.50
CA ILE A 163 0.53 5.84 -8.06
C ILE A 163 -0.90 5.33 -7.98
N HIS A 164 -1.16 4.19 -8.62
CA HIS A 164 -2.45 3.50 -8.56
C HIS A 164 -2.31 2.20 -7.78
N ILE A 165 -3.18 2.00 -6.80
CA ILE A 165 -3.27 0.76 -6.03
C ILE A 165 -4.61 0.12 -6.34
N HIS A 166 -4.59 -1.02 -7.02
CA HIS A 166 -5.79 -1.77 -7.36
C HIS A 166 -5.96 -2.94 -6.39
N PHE A 167 -6.91 -2.87 -5.47
CA PHE A 167 -7.26 -4.02 -4.63
C PHE A 167 -8.17 -4.96 -5.41
N LEU A 168 -7.89 -6.26 -5.37
CA LEU A 168 -8.74 -7.27 -5.98
C LEU A 168 -10.04 -7.42 -5.17
N THR A 169 -11.17 -7.33 -5.86
CA THR A 169 -12.53 -7.40 -5.29
C THR A 169 -13.40 -8.53 -5.84
N ALA A 170 -12.89 -9.35 -6.76
CA ALA A 170 -13.64 -10.45 -7.39
C ALA A 170 -14.28 -11.45 -6.41
N PHE A 171 -13.76 -11.55 -5.18
CA PHE A 171 -14.28 -12.41 -4.10
C PHE A 171 -14.61 -11.63 -2.83
N THR A 172 -14.71 -10.30 -2.93
CA THR A 172 -15.04 -9.45 -1.80
C THR A 172 -16.54 -9.44 -1.58
N ASP A 173 -16.95 -9.51 -0.30
CA ASP A 173 -18.35 -9.36 0.07
C ASP A 173 -18.91 -8.01 -0.45
N PRO A 174 -20.09 -7.98 -1.09
CA PRO A 174 -20.69 -6.76 -1.62
C PRO A 174 -20.83 -5.61 -0.60
N ASN A 175 -21.16 -5.92 0.65
CA ASN A 175 -21.27 -4.89 1.70
C ASN A 175 -19.89 -4.36 2.09
N HIS A 176 -18.90 -5.24 2.20
CA HIS A 176 -17.51 -4.84 2.45
C HIS A 176 -17.02 -3.87 1.36
N LEU A 177 -17.25 -4.19 0.09
CA LEU A 177 -16.88 -3.31 -1.02
C LEU A 177 -17.62 -1.97 -0.97
N HIS A 178 -18.93 -1.97 -0.75
CA HIS A 178 -19.73 -0.76 -0.62
C HIS A 178 -19.25 0.13 0.54
N ASN A 179 -19.06 -0.46 1.73
CA ASN A 179 -18.54 0.24 2.91
C ASN A 179 -17.14 0.79 2.68
N ALA A 180 -16.28 0.11 1.91
CA ALA A 180 -14.95 0.62 1.57
C ALA A 180 -15.03 1.93 0.78
N VAL A 181 -15.94 1.99 -0.19
CA VAL A 181 -16.15 3.18 -1.01
C VAL A 181 -16.74 4.31 -0.17
N ILE A 182 -17.80 4.04 0.59
CA ILE A 182 -18.44 5.04 1.44
C ILE A 182 -17.48 5.57 2.52
N ASN A 183 -16.72 4.70 3.18
CA ASN A 183 -15.74 5.13 4.17
C ASN A 183 -14.65 5.98 3.53
N TYR A 184 -14.16 5.62 2.33
CA TYR A 184 -13.18 6.44 1.62
C TYR A 184 -13.72 7.83 1.31
N ILE A 185 -14.97 7.94 0.83
CA ILE A 185 -15.65 9.22 0.56
C ILE A 185 -15.73 10.07 1.83
N ARG A 186 -16.22 9.48 2.92
CA ARG A 186 -16.38 10.20 4.20
C ARG A 186 -15.06 10.64 4.79
N TYR A 187 -13.99 9.88 4.56
CA TYR A 187 -12.64 10.22 4.99
C TYR A 187 -11.87 11.11 4.02
N GLU A 188 -12.41 11.41 2.83
CA GLU A 188 -11.66 12.08 1.77
C GLU A 188 -11.02 13.40 2.23
N ASN A 189 -11.77 14.26 2.91
CA ASN A 189 -11.27 15.55 3.43
C ASN A 189 -10.11 15.39 4.45
N VAL A 190 -10.05 14.25 5.15
CA VAL A 190 -8.95 13.92 6.06
C VAL A 190 -7.76 13.36 5.28
N ILE A 191 -8.03 12.47 4.31
CA ILE A 191 -7.03 11.83 3.43
C ILE A 191 -6.35 12.87 2.53
N ASP A 192 -7.05 13.87 2.04
CA ASP A 192 -6.49 14.98 1.24
C ASP A 192 -5.26 15.60 1.90
N LYS A 193 -5.26 15.70 3.24
CA LYS A 193 -4.15 16.29 4.01
C LYS A 193 -2.88 15.42 3.99
N PHE A 194 -2.97 14.18 3.53
CA PHE A 194 -1.83 13.28 3.34
C PHE A 194 -1.08 13.55 2.04
N HIS A 195 -1.75 14.19 1.07
CA HIS A 195 -1.25 14.38 -0.28
C HIS A 195 -0.86 15.84 -0.55
N LYS A 196 -0.17 16.08 -1.67
CA LYS A 196 0.22 17.44 -2.11
C LYS A 196 -1.03 18.27 -2.42
N PRO A 197 -0.96 19.61 -2.33
CA PRO A 197 -2.08 20.50 -2.65
C PRO A 197 -2.72 20.20 -4.02
N CYS A 198 -1.92 19.92 -5.05
CA CYS A 198 -2.36 19.57 -6.41
C CYS A 198 -3.13 18.24 -6.52
N ARG A 199 -3.39 17.51 -5.42
CA ARG A 199 -4.21 16.28 -5.38
C ARG A 199 -5.43 16.40 -4.48
N ARG A 200 -5.59 17.52 -3.78
CA ARG A 200 -6.68 17.76 -2.84
C ARG A 200 -7.90 18.28 -3.58
N LEU A 201 -9.08 18.09 -2.99
CA LEU A 201 -10.35 18.57 -3.51
C LEU A 201 -10.51 18.14 -4.98
N ASP A 202 -10.82 19.09 -5.87
CA ASP A 202 -10.95 18.91 -7.32
C ASP A 202 -9.85 19.65 -8.11
N GLU A 203 -8.72 19.95 -7.47
CA GLU A 203 -7.60 20.70 -8.10
C GLU A 203 -6.94 19.92 -9.26
N ASN A 204 -7.15 18.60 -9.33
CA ASN A 204 -6.58 17.74 -10.35
C ASN A 204 -7.67 17.08 -11.21
N PRO A 205 -7.66 17.27 -12.54
CA PRO A 205 -8.66 16.67 -13.41
C PRO A 205 -8.58 15.15 -13.49
N TYR A 206 -7.46 14.53 -13.08
CA TYR A 206 -7.25 13.08 -13.06
C TYR A 206 -7.41 12.45 -11.67
N CYS A 207 -7.77 13.25 -10.66
CA CYS A 207 -7.91 12.83 -9.27
C CYS A 207 -8.99 13.65 -8.55
N LYS A 208 -10.19 13.66 -9.14
CA LYS A 208 -11.37 14.39 -8.66
C LYS A 208 -11.97 13.77 -7.40
N SER A 209 -12.69 14.62 -6.67
CA SER A 209 -13.42 14.31 -5.45
C SER A 209 -14.58 13.34 -5.69
N LEU A 210 -14.85 12.52 -4.68
CA LEU A 210 -15.92 11.53 -4.67
C LEU A 210 -17.11 11.97 -3.83
N ILE A 211 -17.02 13.11 -3.13
CA ILE A 211 -18.03 13.55 -2.15
C ILE A 211 -19.42 13.66 -2.79
N SER A 212 -19.50 14.10 -4.05
CA SER A 212 -20.76 14.20 -4.79
C SER A 212 -21.42 12.84 -5.09
N TYR A 213 -20.66 11.74 -5.04
CA TYR A 213 -21.17 10.39 -5.29
C TYR A 213 -21.81 9.74 -4.06
N GLU A 214 -21.64 10.28 -2.84
CA GLU A 214 -22.09 9.61 -1.61
C GLU A 214 -23.57 9.22 -1.67
N ASN A 215 -24.44 10.17 -1.99
CA ASN A 215 -25.89 9.94 -2.02
C ASN A 215 -26.30 8.88 -3.04
N ALA A 216 -25.74 8.94 -4.25
CA ALA A 216 -26.04 7.99 -5.31
C ALA A 216 -25.55 6.57 -4.94
N LEU A 217 -24.38 6.47 -4.30
CA LEU A 217 -23.81 5.20 -3.85
C LEU A 217 -24.59 4.62 -2.66
N LEU A 218 -25.10 5.45 -1.75
CA LEU A 218 -25.98 4.99 -0.67
C LEU A 218 -27.30 4.43 -1.22
N GLN A 219 -27.87 5.04 -2.26
CA GLN A 219 -29.13 4.60 -2.88
C GLN A 219 -29.02 3.22 -3.55
N ILE A 220 -27.90 2.93 -4.23
CA ILE A 220 -27.70 1.61 -4.85
C ILE A 220 -27.32 0.52 -3.83
N GLY A 221 -26.91 0.91 -2.62
CA GLY A 221 -26.47 -0.02 -1.58
C GLY A 221 -25.36 -0.96 -2.07
N ASN A 222 -25.44 -2.23 -1.68
CA ASN A 222 -24.45 -3.25 -2.00
C ASN A 222 -24.58 -3.84 -3.42
N ASP A 223 -25.37 -3.23 -4.31
CA ASP A 223 -25.49 -3.66 -5.70
C ASP A 223 -24.19 -3.34 -6.49
N THR A 224 -23.24 -4.27 -6.42
CA THR A 224 -21.92 -4.12 -7.03
C THR A 224 -21.95 -4.02 -8.56
N GLN A 225 -23.01 -4.49 -9.21
CA GLN A 225 -23.18 -4.36 -10.66
C GLN A 225 -23.47 -2.90 -11.04
N LYS A 226 -24.15 -2.15 -10.16
CA LYS A 226 -24.41 -0.72 -10.37
C LYS A 226 -23.23 0.17 -10.01
N LEU A 227 -22.25 -0.31 -9.23
CA LEU A 227 -21.08 0.48 -8.86
C LEU A 227 -20.28 0.96 -10.08
N SER A 228 -20.12 0.14 -11.12
CA SER A 228 -19.40 0.57 -12.34
C SER A 228 -20.19 1.52 -13.24
N ILE A 229 -21.51 1.63 -13.03
CA ILE A 229 -22.41 2.48 -13.82
C ILE A 229 -22.60 3.83 -13.12
N VAL A 230 -22.87 3.80 -11.83
CA VAL A 230 -23.18 4.97 -11.00
C VAL A 230 -21.91 5.55 -10.36
N GLY A 231 -20.90 4.71 -10.14
CA GLY A 231 -19.71 5.08 -9.42
C GLY A 231 -18.70 5.91 -10.22
N PRO A 232 -17.66 6.39 -9.52
CA PRO A 232 -16.60 7.20 -10.09
C PRO A 232 -15.83 6.48 -11.21
N ASN A 233 -15.56 7.23 -12.29
CA ASN A 233 -14.69 6.81 -13.38
C ASN A 233 -13.20 7.06 -13.06
N GLN A 234 -12.31 6.66 -13.97
CA GLN A 234 -10.84 6.71 -13.82
C GLN A 234 -10.24 8.07 -13.45
N ASN A 235 -10.99 9.17 -13.56
CA ASN A 235 -10.53 10.52 -13.23
C ASN A 235 -10.74 10.90 -11.77
N HIS A 236 -11.19 9.98 -10.92
CA HIS A 236 -11.46 10.23 -9.50
C HIS A 236 -10.47 9.49 -8.60
N LYS A 237 -10.28 10.01 -7.37
CA LYS A 237 -9.37 9.50 -6.32
C LYS A 237 -9.53 8.01 -6.02
N LEU A 238 -10.76 7.52 -6.11
CA LEU A 238 -11.14 6.11 -6.06
C LEU A 238 -12.00 5.83 -7.29
N ASN A 239 -11.74 4.77 -8.02
CA ASN A 239 -12.52 4.46 -9.21
C ASN A 239 -12.65 2.96 -9.46
N PHE A 240 -13.57 2.64 -10.38
CA PHE A 240 -13.78 1.30 -10.91
C PHE A 240 -13.31 1.29 -12.37
N PRO A 241 -12.09 0.82 -12.66
CA PRO A 241 -11.57 0.81 -14.03
C PRO A 241 -12.47 -0.03 -14.95
N ASN A 242 -13.08 0.61 -15.96
CA ASN A 242 -13.91 -0.08 -16.94
C ASN A 242 -13.05 -0.78 -18.00
N LYS A 243 -13.10 -2.12 -18.01
CA LYS A 243 -13.07 -3.04 -19.17
C LYS A 243 -12.71 -4.44 -18.69
N ILE A 244 -13.72 -5.32 -18.52
CA ILE A 244 -13.68 -6.77 -18.77
C ILE A 244 -12.65 -7.61 -17.95
N HIS A 245 -11.76 -6.99 -17.18
CA HIS A 245 -10.64 -7.65 -16.56
C HIS A 245 -10.40 -7.07 -15.17
N LEU A 246 -10.73 -7.93 -14.19
CA LEU A 246 -10.40 -7.87 -12.78
C LEU A 246 -11.26 -6.89 -12.00
N GLY A 247 -12.34 -7.43 -11.41
CA GLY A 247 -13.06 -6.82 -10.31
C GLY A 247 -12.06 -6.32 -9.29
N THR A 248 -11.78 -5.02 -9.35
CA THR A 248 -10.82 -4.29 -8.54
C THR A 248 -11.39 -2.92 -8.22
N ILE A 249 -11.00 -2.38 -7.07
CA ILE A 249 -11.11 -0.95 -6.79
C ILE A 249 -9.74 -0.32 -6.94
N CYS A 250 -9.68 0.82 -7.61
CA CYS A 250 -8.45 1.56 -7.83
C CYS A 250 -8.40 2.79 -6.93
N PHE A 251 -7.35 2.91 -6.13
CA PHE A 251 -7.01 4.13 -5.41
C PHE A 251 -5.91 4.86 -6.18
N SER A 252 -6.25 6.01 -6.76
CA SER A 252 -5.38 6.82 -7.61
C SER A 252 -5.05 8.19 -6.98
N HIS A 253 -5.32 8.40 -5.69
CA HIS A 253 -5.15 9.72 -5.05
C HIS A 253 -3.68 10.20 -4.97
N GLN A 254 -2.75 9.27 -4.86
CA GLN A 254 -1.34 9.54 -4.56
C GLN A 254 -0.55 10.01 -5.79
N ASN A 255 0.22 11.11 -5.68
CA ASN A 255 1.23 11.46 -6.69
C ASN A 255 2.34 10.41 -6.76
N SER A 256 2.91 10.22 -7.95
CA SER A 256 4.13 9.43 -8.12
C SER A 256 5.28 9.92 -7.23
N THR A 257 5.95 8.96 -6.62
CA THR A 257 7.13 9.18 -5.79
C THR A 257 7.95 7.90 -5.68
N THR A 258 9.27 8.03 -5.59
CA THR A 258 10.18 6.91 -5.30
C THR A 258 10.51 6.80 -3.80
N ASN A 259 9.83 7.58 -2.95
CA ASN A 259 9.96 7.45 -1.50
C ASN A 259 9.21 6.21 -1.00
N TYR A 260 9.93 5.09 -0.86
CA TYR A 260 9.36 3.82 -0.40
C TYR A 260 8.60 3.95 0.93
N THR A 261 9.15 4.65 1.92
CA THR A 261 8.47 4.82 3.22
C THR A 261 7.11 5.50 3.08
N HIS A 262 6.97 6.47 2.17
CA HIS A 262 5.68 7.09 1.91
C HIS A 262 4.71 6.11 1.25
N VAL A 263 5.17 5.41 0.21
CA VAL A 263 4.36 4.44 -0.54
C VAL A 263 3.89 3.28 0.34
N GLU A 264 4.79 2.74 1.17
CA GLU A 264 4.47 1.69 2.15
C GLU A 264 3.38 2.15 3.13
N ASN A 265 3.56 3.32 3.76
CA ASN A 265 2.55 3.84 4.69
C ASN A 265 1.21 4.09 4.01
N TRP A 266 1.20 4.55 2.75
CA TRP A 266 -0.02 4.74 1.98
C TRP A 266 -0.74 3.43 1.69
N ILE A 267 -0.03 2.42 1.19
CA ILE A 267 -0.60 1.11 0.89
C ILE A 267 -1.14 0.44 2.16
N VAL A 268 -0.40 0.52 3.27
CA VAL A 268 -0.84 -0.04 4.55
C VAL A 268 -2.05 0.72 5.09
N PHE A 269 -2.12 2.05 4.93
CA PHE A 269 -3.31 2.82 5.29
C PHE A 269 -4.54 2.36 4.49
N LEU A 270 -4.41 2.20 3.17
CA LEU A 270 -5.48 1.73 2.31
C LEU A 270 -5.97 0.34 2.69
N ASP A 271 -5.07 -0.60 2.95
CA ASP A 271 -5.44 -1.95 3.40
C ASP A 271 -6.16 -1.90 4.74
N ASN A 272 -5.62 -1.17 5.71
CA ASN A 272 -6.26 -0.97 7.01
C ASN A 272 -7.68 -0.40 6.90
N LEU A 273 -7.88 0.63 6.07
CA LEU A 273 -9.20 1.20 5.79
C LEU A 273 -10.13 0.15 5.16
N PHE A 274 -9.61 -0.57 4.17
CA PHE A 274 -10.37 -1.61 3.48
C PHE A 274 -10.79 -2.72 4.46
N GLN A 275 -9.88 -3.26 5.28
CA GLN A 275 -10.21 -4.29 6.27
C GLN A 275 -11.24 -3.81 7.30
N PHE A 276 -11.12 -2.57 7.75
CA PHE A 276 -12.08 -1.96 8.68
C PHE A 276 -13.49 -1.86 8.09
N SER A 277 -13.60 -1.53 6.80
CA SER A 277 -14.87 -1.47 6.08
C SER A 277 -15.63 -2.78 6.01
N LYS A 278 -15.00 -3.91 6.33
CA LYS A 278 -15.69 -5.20 6.47
C LYS A 278 -16.68 -5.20 7.64
N PHE A 279 -16.40 -4.42 8.67
CA PHE A 279 -17.14 -4.45 9.93
C PHE A 279 -17.88 -3.14 10.21
N GLU A 280 -17.38 -2.02 9.72
CA GLU A 280 -17.94 -0.71 10.01
C GLU A 280 -18.13 0.15 8.76
N GLN A 281 -19.27 0.84 8.70
CA GLN A 281 -19.48 2.00 7.84
C GLN A 281 -19.51 3.24 8.74
N VAL A 282 -18.53 4.14 8.58
CA VAL A 282 -18.35 5.31 9.45
C VAL A 282 -19.38 6.38 9.10
N ASN A 283 -19.96 7.05 10.08
CA ASN A 283 -20.79 8.24 9.84
C ASN A 283 -19.90 9.45 9.48
N THR A 284 -20.33 10.29 8.53
CA THR A 284 -19.63 11.51 8.09
C THR A 284 -19.18 12.42 9.24
N ILE A 285 -20.01 12.60 10.27
CA ILE A 285 -19.66 13.44 11.45
C ILE A 285 -18.49 12.84 12.25
N SER A 286 -18.36 11.52 12.24
CA SER A 286 -17.31 10.79 12.95
C SER A 286 -16.03 10.63 12.12
N ALA A 287 -16.04 11.00 10.84
CA ALA A 287 -14.91 10.84 9.94
C ALA A 287 -13.82 11.91 10.18
N ASN A 288 -12.94 11.66 11.14
CA ASN A 288 -11.85 12.56 11.51
C ASN A 288 -10.54 11.81 11.79
N ILE A 289 -9.43 12.55 11.92
CA ILE A 289 -8.10 11.96 12.12
C ILE A 289 -8.00 11.08 13.38
N LYS A 290 -8.77 11.36 14.44
CA LYS A 290 -8.77 10.54 15.67
C LYS A 290 -9.44 9.19 15.42
N SER A 291 -10.49 9.16 14.61
CA SER A 291 -11.17 7.90 14.28
C SER A 291 -10.28 6.89 13.55
N PHE A 292 -9.18 7.33 12.93
CA PHE A 292 -8.16 6.43 12.38
C PHE A 292 -7.48 5.58 13.45
N GLU A 293 -7.45 5.98 14.72
CA GLU A 293 -6.90 5.15 15.81
C GLU A 293 -7.63 3.82 15.98
N LYS A 294 -8.88 3.73 15.48
CA LYS A 294 -9.67 2.49 15.50
C LYS A 294 -9.12 1.42 14.55
N PHE A 295 -8.49 1.83 13.44
CA PHE A 295 -8.16 0.90 12.36
C PHE A 295 -6.81 1.13 11.67
N VAL A 296 -6.11 2.22 11.94
CA VAL A 296 -4.78 2.52 11.40
C VAL A 296 -3.71 2.22 12.44
N LYS A 297 -2.63 1.56 12.02
CA LYS A 297 -1.47 1.28 12.88
C LYS A 297 -0.94 2.57 13.48
N PRO A 298 -0.58 2.62 14.78
CA PRO A 298 -0.05 3.84 15.39
C PRO A 298 1.17 4.43 14.67
N SER A 299 2.04 3.58 14.12
CA SER A 299 3.20 4.01 13.32
C SER A 299 2.81 4.71 12.02
N VAL A 300 1.83 4.15 11.30
CA VAL A 300 1.29 4.70 10.04
C VAL A 300 0.53 6.01 10.32
N LEU A 301 -0.28 6.03 11.38
CA LEU A 301 -1.00 7.23 11.78
C LEU A 301 -0.03 8.36 12.17
N LYS A 302 0.99 8.04 12.97
CA LYS A 302 2.05 8.99 13.35
C LYS A 302 2.82 9.50 12.13
N TYR A 303 3.02 8.67 11.10
CA TYR A 303 3.63 9.09 9.85
C TYR A 303 2.80 10.17 9.16
N PHE A 304 1.51 9.94 8.94
CA PHE A 304 0.63 10.91 8.26
C PHE A 304 0.36 12.17 9.10
N GLN A 305 0.23 12.05 10.42
CA GLN A 305 0.09 13.21 11.30
C GLN A 305 1.29 14.16 11.21
N LYS A 306 2.51 13.64 10.96
CA LYS A 306 3.69 14.47 10.72
C LYS A 306 3.64 15.20 9.37
N LEU A 307 2.98 14.64 8.36
CA LEU A 307 2.80 15.30 7.06
C LEU A 307 1.78 16.44 7.15
N ILE A 308 0.72 16.26 7.94
CA ILE A 308 -0.32 17.29 8.12
C ILE A 308 0.22 18.56 8.81
N LYS A 309 1.22 18.41 9.70
CA LYS A 309 1.80 19.52 10.46
C LYS A 309 2.84 20.34 9.69
N LYS A 310 3.21 19.90 8.49
CA LYS A 310 4.17 20.59 7.61
C LYS A 310 3.42 21.43 6.59
#